data_AF-A0A8T4BWQ1-F1
#
_entry.id   AF-A0A8T4BWQ1-F1
#
_cell.length_a   1.000
_cell.length_b   1.000
_cell.length_c   1.000
_cell.angle_alpha   90.00
_cell.angle_beta   90.00
_cell.angle_gamma   90.00
#
_symmetry.space_group_name_H-M   'P 1'
#
loop_
_entity.id
_entity.type
_entity.pdbx_description
1 polymer ?
#
loop_
_entity_poly.entity_id
_entity_poly.type
_entity_poly.pdbx_seq_one_letter_code
_entity_poly.pdbx_strand_id
1 'polypeptide(L)' 'MKIMKVIDKKVGDTTYIKYRINLPKQVVEDSGLKDKEVNVKLEGKKIIIEKEN' A
#
# COMPACT_ATOMS: atom_id res chain seq x y z
N MET A 1 -3.22 0.41 -13.75
CA MET A 1 -2.70 -0.17 -12.49
C MET A 1 -3.77 -1.08 -11.90
N LYS A 2 -3.40 -2.21 -11.30
CA LYS A 2 -4.34 -3.17 -10.71
C LYS A 2 -3.90 -3.45 -9.27
N ILE A 3 -4.85 -3.49 -8.35
CA ILE A 3 -4.62 -4.02 -7.00
C ILE A 3 -4.80 -5.54 -7.09
N MET A 4 -3.77 -6.30 -6.72
CA MET A 4 -3.82 -7.76 -6.74
C MET A 4 -3.70 -8.32 -5.34
N LYS A 5 -4.57 -9.27 -4.99
CA LYS A 5 -4.39 -10.13 -3.81
C LYS A 5 -3.21 -11.06 -4.10
N VAL A 6 -2.19 -11.02 -3.25
CA VAL A 6 -0.96 -11.81 -3.43
C VAL A 6 -0.92 -13.00 -2.47
N ILE A 7 -1.33 -12.78 -1.22
CA ILE A 7 -1.33 -13.82 -0.18
C ILE A 7 -2.56 -13.61 0.68
N ASP A 8 -3.32 -14.67 0.94
CA ASP A 8 -4.13 -14.80 2.14
C ASP A 8 -3.45 -15.71 3.14
N LYS A 9 -3.39 -15.24 4.38
CA LYS A 9 -2.99 -16.05 5.52
C LYS A 9 -4.09 -15.95 6.57
N LYS A 10 -4.70 -17.07 6.92
CA LYS A 10 -5.62 -17.15 8.06
C LYS A 10 -4.84 -17.57 9.29
N VAL A 11 -4.92 -16.79 10.38
CA VAL A 11 -4.32 -17.10 11.68
C VAL A 11 -5.42 -16.99 12.73
N GLY A 12 -5.86 -18.14 13.26
CA GLY A 12 -7.08 -18.23 14.07
C GLY A 12 -8.30 -17.73 13.28
N ASP A 13 -9.02 -16.76 13.85
CA ASP A 13 -10.18 -16.12 13.21
C ASP A 13 -9.82 -14.91 12.33
N THR A 14 -8.55 -14.50 12.31
CA THR A 14 -8.11 -13.31 11.57
C THR A 14 -7.60 -13.69 10.20
N THR A 15 -8.12 -13.03 9.16
CA THR A 15 -7.64 -13.19 7.77
C THR A 15 -6.75 -12.01 7.40
N TYR A 16 -5.47 -12.28 7.22
CA TYR A 16 -4.51 -11.34 6.70
C TYR A 16 -4.49 -11.42 5.18
N ILE A 17 -4.79 -10.31 4.51
CA ILE A 17 -4.77 -10.22 3.05
C ILE A 17 -3.67 -9.26 2.64
N LYS A 18 -2.66 -9.76 1.93
CA LYS A 18 -1.62 -8.94 1.33
C LYS A 18 -2.08 -8.49 -0.04
N TYR A 19 -2.30 -7.19 -0.19
CA TYR A 19 -2.50 -6.54 -1.48
C TYR A 19 -1.18 -5.98 -2.00
N ARG A 20 -0.94 -6.11 -3.31
CA ARG A 20 0.16 -5.44 -4.01
C ARG A 20 -0.42 -4.51 -5.08
N ILE A 21 0.09 -3.30 -5.12
CA ILE A 21 -0.22 -2.30 -6.15
C ILE A 21 1.06 -2.02 -6.93
N ASN A 22 0.90 -1.79 -8.23
CA ASN A 22 1.99 -1.29 -9.06
C ASN A 22 1.82 0.22 -9.16
N LEU A 23 2.82 0.99 -8.74
CA LEU A 23 2.86 2.44 -8.86
C LEU A 23 3.81 2.84 -9.99
N PRO A 24 3.56 3.96 -10.70
CA PRO A 24 4.49 4.48 -11.71
C PRO A 24 5.80 4.87 -11.04
N LYS A 25 6.92 4.57 -11.71
CA LYS A 25 8.27 4.86 -11.20
C LYS A 25 8.42 6.33 -10.78
N GLN A 26 8.06 7.26 -11.67
CA GLN A 26 8.17 8.71 -11.42
C GLN A 26 7.40 9.14 -10.18
N VAL A 27 6.17 8.64 -9.98
CA VAL A 27 5.37 8.98 -8.79
C VAL A 27 6.06 8.55 -7.49
N VAL A 28 6.72 7.39 -7.48
CA VAL A 28 7.44 6.90 -6.30
C VAL A 28 8.72 7.70 -6.04
N GLU A 29 9.44 8.06 -7.10
CA GLU A 29 10.67 8.86 -7.01
C GLU A 29 10.36 10.30 -6.58
N ASP A 30 9.40 10.97 -7.21
CA ASP A 30 9.04 12.37 -6.95
C ASP A 30 8.39 12.56 -5.57
N SER A 31 7.64 11.56 -5.08
CA SER A 31 7.09 11.58 -3.73
C SER A 31 8.16 11.36 -2.64
N GLY A 32 9.32 10.80 -3.03
CA GLY A 32 10.40 10.41 -2.11
C GLY A 32 10.00 9.30 -1.14
N LEU A 33 9.01 8.48 -1.49
CA LEU A 33 8.55 7.32 -0.71
C LEU A 33 9.42 6.08 -0.93
N LYS A 34 10.30 6.12 -1.94
CA LYS A 34 11.21 5.03 -2.26
C LYS A 34 12.04 4.65 -1.01
N ASP A 35 12.04 3.35 -0.70
CA ASP A 35 12.80 2.75 0.41
C ASP A 35 12.45 3.31 1.80
N LYS A 36 11.25 3.89 1.96
CA LYS A 36 10.74 4.39 3.25
C LYS A 36 9.55 3.57 3.73
N GLU A 37 9.38 3.54 5.04
CA GLU A 37 8.12 3.13 5.64
C GLU A 37 7.05 4.20 5.36
N VAL A 38 5.82 3.74 5.14
CA VAL A 38 4.72 4.60 4.70
C VAL A 38 3.46 4.33 5.50
N ASN A 39 2.76 5.40 5.84
CA ASN A 39 1.43 5.34 6.38
C ASN A 39 0.40 5.40 5.25
N VAL A 40 -0.66 4.61 5.40
CA VAL A 40 -1.77 4.55 4.44
C VAL A 40 -3.06 4.91 5.14
N LYS A 41 -3.77 5.92 4.63
CA LYS A 41 -5.07 6.35 5.16
C LYS A 41 -6.12 6.44 4.05
N LEU A 42 -7.38 6.36 4.46
CA LEU A 42 -8.54 6.54 3.58
C LEU A 42 -9.12 7.94 3.78
N GLU A 43 -9.10 8.76 2.74
CA GLU A 43 -9.77 10.07 2.72
C GLU A 43 -10.90 10.05 1.68
N GLY A 44 -12.13 9.91 2.15
CA GLY A 44 -13.30 9.74 1.29
C GLY A 44 -13.19 8.48 0.44
N LYS A 45 -13.00 8.65 -0.87
CA LYS A 45 -12.82 7.54 -1.84
C LYS A 45 -11.36 7.38 -2.30
N LYS A 46 -10.41 8.05 -1.66
CA LYS A 46 -9.00 8.05 -2.04
C LYS A 46 -8.16 7.34 -0.99
N ILE A 47 -7.23 6.51 -1.45
CA ILE A 47 -6.14 6.00 -0.62
C ILE A 47 -5.01 7.02 -0.70
N ILE A 48 -4.59 7.54 0.45
CA ILE A 48 -3.44 8.43 0.59
C ILE A 48 -2.29 7.63 1.17
N ILE A 49 -1.11 7.72 0.55
CA ILE A 49 0.13 7.08 0.99
C ILE A 49 1.09 8.21 1.34
N GLU A 50 1.56 8.26 2.57
CA GLU A 50 2.45 9.31 3.09
C GLU A 50 3.65 8.72 3.82
N LYS A 51 4.73 9.50 3.98
CA LYS A 51 5.92 9.06 4.71
C LYS A 51 5.56 8.83 6.16
N GLU A 52 6.05 7.74 6.74
CA GLU A 52 6.10 7.60 8.18
C GLU A 52 7.13 8.61 8.72
N ASN A 53 6.77 9.35 9.78
CA ASN A 53 7.60 10.41 10.37
C ASN A 53 8.76 9.82 11.16
#